data_AF-A0A2G9P155-F1
#
_entry.id   AF-A0A2G9P155-F1
#
_cell.length_a   1.000
_cell.length_b   1.000
_cell.length_c   1.000
_cell.angle_alpha   90.00
_cell.angle_beta   90.00
_cell.angle_gamma   90.00
#
_symmetry.space_group_name_H-M   'P 1'
#
loop_
_entity.id
_entity.type
_entity.pdbx_description
1 polymer ?
#
loop_
_entity_poly.entity_id
_entity_poly.type
_entity_poly.pdbx_seq_one_letter_code
_entity_poly.pdbx_strand_id
1 'polypeptide(L)'
;NFRYRAAISRPKEFFNRSWAGHVGRVESFFKPNKNGVSPLEEMVGEEITTANTKVYICGYQGTIDGVIEYLGPKGFVTKEEKRKDGSYEIKYESYG
;
A
#
# COMPACT_ATOMS: atom_id res chain seq x y z
N ASN A 1 6.92 4.17 -17.74
CA ASN A 1 6.28 2.89 -17.38
C ASN A 1 5.20 3.13 -16.34
N PHE A 2 3.92 3.09 -16.71
CA PHE A 2 2.79 3.22 -15.80
C PHE A 2 2.06 1.88 -15.69
N ARG A 3 1.68 1.48 -14.48
CA ARG A 3 0.92 0.25 -14.22
C ARG A 3 -0.24 0.59 -13.31
N TYR A 4 -1.43 0.11 -13.68
CA TYR A 4 -2.63 0.23 -12.87
C TYR A 4 -3.06 -1.14 -12.36
N ARG A 5 -3.48 -1.21 -11.09
CA ARG A 5 -4.06 -2.40 -10.46
C ARG A 5 -5.23 -1.97 -9.59
N ALA A 6 -6.26 -2.81 -9.59
CA ALA A 6 -7.42 -2.66 -8.72
C ALA A 6 -7.45 -3.81 -7.71
N ALA A 7 -8.12 -3.55 -6.59
CA ALA A 7 -8.44 -4.53 -5.56
C ALA A 7 -9.94 -4.48 -5.25
N ILE A 8 -10.55 -5.64 -5.00
CA ILE A 8 -11.93 -5.72 -4.51
C ILE A 8 -11.92 -6.43 -3.15
N SER A 9 -12.42 -5.73 -2.13
CA SER A 9 -12.47 -6.25 -0.75
C SER A 9 -13.61 -7.23 -0.51
N ARG A 10 -14.66 -7.20 -1.35
CA ARG A 10 -15.84 -8.06 -1.26
C ARG A 10 -16.08 -8.84 -2.57
N PRO A 11 -15.17 -9.74 -2.95
CA PRO A 11 -15.25 -10.44 -4.24
C PRO A 11 -16.42 -11.42 -4.33
N LYS A 12 -16.96 -11.88 -3.18
CA LYS A 12 -18.07 -12.84 -3.13
C LYS A 12 -19.44 -12.19 -3.32
N GLU A 13 -19.54 -10.85 -3.28
CA GLU A 13 -20.80 -10.17 -3.60
C GLU A 13 -21.18 -10.45 -5.06
N PHE A 14 -22.47 -10.62 -5.33
CA PHE A 14 -22.95 -11.05 -6.64
C PHE A 14 -22.39 -10.18 -7.77
N PHE A 15 -22.36 -8.85 -7.61
CA PHE A 15 -21.81 -7.93 -8.62
C PHE A 15 -20.32 -8.12 -8.91
N ASN A 16 -19.55 -8.66 -7.97
CA ASN A 16 -18.10 -8.82 -8.07
C ASN A 16 -17.67 -10.27 -8.41
N ARG A 17 -18.61 -11.20 -8.60
CA ARG A 17 -18.35 -12.64 -8.70
C ARG A 17 -17.42 -13.07 -9.84
N SER A 18 -17.24 -12.23 -10.87
CA SER A 18 -16.32 -12.46 -11.98
C SER A 18 -14.93 -11.85 -11.75
N TRP A 19 -14.67 -11.27 -10.58
CA TRP A 19 -13.38 -10.68 -10.25
C TRP A 19 -12.31 -11.75 -10.10
N ALA A 20 -11.26 -11.64 -10.92
CA ALA A 20 -10.09 -12.51 -10.91
C ALA A 20 -8.78 -11.77 -10.55
N GLY A 21 -8.89 -10.50 -10.14
CA GLY A 21 -7.74 -9.68 -9.75
C GLY A 21 -7.42 -9.77 -8.25
N HIS A 22 -6.70 -8.78 -7.73
CA HIS A 22 -6.31 -8.74 -6.32
C HIS A 22 -7.53 -8.70 -5.40
N VAL A 23 -7.59 -9.63 -4.44
CA VAL A 23 -8.69 -9.75 -3.49
C VAL A 23 -8.28 -9.18 -2.14
N GLY A 24 -9.09 -8.29 -1.59
CA GLY A 24 -8.86 -7.64 -0.32
C GLY A 24 -8.96 -6.13 -0.42
N ARG A 25 -8.69 -5.45 0.69
CA ARG A 25 -8.58 -3.99 0.71
C ARG A 25 -7.28 -3.55 0.03
N VAL A 26 -7.22 -2.33 -0.49
CA VAL A 26 -6.08 -1.88 -1.32
C VAL A 26 -4.74 -1.92 -0.58
N GLU A 27 -4.71 -1.66 0.73
CA GLU A 27 -3.49 -1.69 1.51
C GLU A 27 -2.84 -3.09 1.59
N SER A 28 -3.60 -4.14 1.30
CA SER A 28 -3.06 -5.51 1.26
C SER A 28 -2.07 -5.76 0.12
N PHE A 29 -1.92 -4.83 -0.84
CA PHE A 29 -0.80 -4.86 -1.79
C PHE A 29 0.57 -4.71 -1.10
N PHE A 30 0.62 -4.09 0.08
CA PHE A 30 1.84 -3.95 0.89
C PHE A 30 2.02 -5.08 1.90
N LYS A 31 1.00 -5.92 2.09
CA LYS A 31 1.05 -7.02 3.05
C LYS A 31 1.99 -8.11 2.54
N PRO A 32 3.08 -8.45 3.27
CA PRO A 32 3.95 -9.53 2.86
C PRO A 32 3.23 -10.89 2.95
N ASN A 33 3.54 -11.77 2.01
CA ASN A 33 3.12 -13.16 2.02
C ASN A 33 4.01 -13.99 2.99
N LYS A 34 3.84 -15.33 3.00
CA LYS A 34 4.63 -16.23 3.88
C LYS A 34 6.14 -16.19 3.63
N ASN A 35 6.57 -15.73 2.45
CA ASN A 35 7.96 -15.59 2.05
C ASN A 35 8.49 -14.16 2.29
N GLY A 36 7.69 -13.28 2.92
CA GLY A 36 8.08 -11.90 3.20
C GLY A 36 7.90 -10.93 2.02
N VAL A 37 7.41 -11.39 0.88
CA VAL A 37 7.25 -10.58 -0.34
C VAL A 37 5.82 -10.08 -0.46
N SER A 38 5.63 -8.80 -0.73
CA SER A 38 4.30 -8.21 -0.95
C SER A 38 3.85 -8.30 -2.42
N PRO A 39 2.53 -8.31 -2.71
CA PRO A 39 2.02 -8.26 -4.09
C PRO A 39 2.53 -7.06 -4.90
N LEU A 40 2.81 -5.92 -4.26
CA LEU A 40 3.43 -4.78 -4.91
C LEU A 40 4.86 -5.11 -5.38
N GLU A 41 5.66 -5.73 -4.51
CA GLU A 41 7.06 -6.12 -4.82
C GLU A 41 7.11 -7.17 -5.93
N GLU A 42 6.23 -8.17 -5.89
CA GLU A 42 6.09 -9.14 -6.99
C GLU A 42 5.74 -8.44 -8.31
N MET A 43 4.88 -7.41 -8.26
CA MET A 43 4.51 -6.65 -9.44
C MET A 43 5.69 -5.82 -9.96
N VAL A 44 6.43 -5.10 -9.12
CA VAL A 44 7.53 -4.24 -9.59
C VAL A 44 8.79 -5.02 -9.91
N GLY A 45 8.95 -6.22 -9.34
CA GLY A 45 10.09 -7.12 -9.54
C GLY A 45 11.29 -6.81 -8.66
N GLU A 46 11.12 -5.98 -7.64
CA GLU A 46 12.16 -5.58 -6.68
C GLU A 46 11.55 -5.31 -5.30
N GLU A 47 12.40 -5.29 -4.27
CA GLU A 47 12.00 -4.88 -2.91
C GLU A 47 11.71 -3.37 -2.87
N ILE A 48 10.65 -2.99 -2.16
CA ILE A 48 10.37 -1.58 -1.89
C ILE A 48 11.16 -1.10 -0.67
N THR A 49 11.86 0.02 -0.81
CA THR A 49 12.70 0.63 0.22
C THR A 49 12.46 2.13 0.30
N THR A 50 12.92 2.76 1.38
CA THR A 50 12.84 4.22 1.54
C THR A 50 13.68 4.98 0.51
N ALA A 51 14.63 4.31 -0.16
CA ALA A 51 15.49 4.88 -1.20
C ALA A 51 14.86 4.85 -2.60
N ASN A 52 14.02 3.85 -2.91
CA ASN A 52 13.46 3.67 -4.26
C ASN A 52 11.94 3.94 -4.35
N THR A 53 11.24 4.14 -3.23
CA THR A 53 9.76 4.21 -3.22
C THR A 53 9.24 5.44 -2.48
N LYS A 54 8.24 6.11 -3.07
CA LYS A 54 7.39 7.11 -2.41
C LYS A 54 5.93 6.68 -2.57
N VAL A 55 5.15 6.84 -1.50
CA VAL A 55 3.76 6.37 -1.43
C VAL A 55 2.84 7.56 -1.22
N TYR A 56 1.86 7.70 -2.11
CA TYR A 56 0.84 8.75 -2.05
C TYR A 56 -0.53 8.08 -1.89
N ILE A 57 -1.25 8.42 -0.83
CA ILE A 57 -2.52 7.76 -0.47
C ILE A 57 -3.60 8.82 -0.30
N CYS A 58 -4.80 8.53 -0.78
CA CYS A 58 -5.97 9.37 -0.54
C CYS A 58 -7.17 8.46 -0.28
N GLY A 59 -7.90 8.67 0.82
CA GLY A 59 -9.03 7.80 1.16
C GLY A 59 -9.39 7.79 2.65
N TYR A 60 -10.09 6.74 3.08
CA TYR A 60 -10.49 6.55 4.48
C TYR A 60 -9.28 6.30 5.41
N GLN A 61 -9.35 6.80 6.65
CA GLN A 61 -8.27 6.68 7.63
C GLN A 61 -7.83 5.24 7.84
N GLY A 62 -8.77 4.29 7.95
CA GLY A 62 -8.42 2.89 8.14
C GLY A 62 -7.61 2.28 7.00
N THR A 63 -7.66 2.82 5.77
CA THR A 63 -6.81 2.37 4.65
C THR A 63 -5.42 2.97 4.77
N ILE A 64 -5.33 4.24 5.16
CA ILE A 64 -4.06 4.91 5.42
C ILE A 64 -3.31 4.21 6.55
N ASP A 65 -3.99 3.94 7.66
CA ASP A 65 -3.42 3.25 8.83
C ASP A 65 -2.86 1.89 8.44
N GLY A 66 -3.59 1.12 7.63
CA GLY A 66 -3.13 -0.20 7.19
C GLY A 66 -1.89 -0.13 6.28
N VAL A 67 -1.76 0.90 5.44
CA VAL A 67 -0.52 1.09 4.66
C VAL A 67 0.65 1.44 5.59
N ILE A 68 0.42 2.34 6.57
CA ILE A 68 1.44 2.72 7.55
C ILE A 68 1.86 1.50 8.39
N GLU A 69 0.91 0.64 8.79
CA GLU A 69 1.19 -0.58 9.55
C GLU A 69 2.14 -1.52 8.79
N TYR A 70 1.95 -1.70 7.48
CA TYR A 70 2.82 -2.58 6.68
C TYR A 70 4.18 -1.95 6.36
N LEU A 71 4.25 -0.62 6.20
CA LEU A 71 5.48 0.06 5.76
C LEU A 71 6.33 0.62 6.91
N GLY A 72 5.74 0.89 8.06
CA GLY A 72 6.43 1.40 9.25
C GLY A 72 7.59 0.51 9.70
N PRO A 73 7.43 -0.83 9.79
CA PRO A 73 8.54 -1.74 10.07
C PRO A 73 9.68 -1.71 9.04
N LYS A 74 9.41 -1.26 7.80
CA LYS A 74 10.42 -1.03 6.75
C LYS A 74 11.06 0.36 6.81
N GLY A 75 10.76 1.14 7.86
CA GLY A 75 11.34 2.45 8.12
C GLY A 75 10.73 3.59 7.32
N PHE A 76 9.64 3.35 6.59
CA PHE A 76 8.90 4.42 5.91
C PHE A 76 8.21 5.30 6.95
N VAL A 77 8.33 6.63 6.78
CA VAL A 77 7.69 7.60 7.68
C VAL A 77 6.72 8.50 6.92
N THR A 78 5.71 8.98 7.64
CA THR A 78 4.75 9.95 7.14
C THR A 78 5.37 11.35 7.05
N LYS A 79 4.69 12.27 6.37
CA LYS A 79 5.11 13.67 6.29
C LYS A 79 5.05 14.34 7.68
N GLU A 80 4.12 13.92 8.52
CA GLU A 80 3.91 14.38 9.88
C GLU A 80 5.05 13.92 10.80
N GLU A 81 5.58 12.72 10.56
CA GLU A 81 6.71 12.11 11.27
C GLU A 81 8.04 12.23 10.50
N LYS A 82 8.16 13.22 9.61
CA LYS A 82 9.36 13.42 8.78
C LYS A 82 10.63 13.47 9.65
N ARG A 83 11.72 12.93 9.09
CA ARG A 83 13.02 12.88 9.77
C ARG A 83 13.59 14.28 9.96
N LYS A 84 14.69 14.41 10.73
CA LYS A 84 15.35 15.70 11.02
C LYS A 84 15.79 16.46 9.77
N ASP A 85 16.15 15.73 8.72
CA ASP A 85 16.51 16.29 7.41
C ASP A 85 15.28 16.67 6.55
N GLY A 86 14.07 16.46 7.07
CA GLY A 86 12.81 16.72 6.39
C GLY A 86 12.35 15.61 5.44
N SER A 87 13.10 14.50 5.32
CA SER A 87 12.73 13.38 4.45
C SER A 87 11.53 12.58 5.00
N TYR A 88 10.69 12.12 4.08
CA TYR A 88 9.55 11.24 4.33
C TYR A 88 9.16 10.49 3.05
N GLU A 89 8.46 9.36 3.19
CA GLU A 89 8.09 8.50 2.06
C GLU A 89 6.58 8.42 1.85
N ILE A 90 5.81 8.57 2.93
CA ILE A 90 4.36 8.45 2.89
C ILE A 90 3.75 9.84 2.97
N LYS A 91 3.00 10.22 1.94
CA LYS A 91 2.10 11.38 1.96
C LYS A 91 0.68 10.87 1.86
N TYR A 92 -0.21 11.34 2.73
CA TYR A 92 -1.62 10.96 2.67
C TYR A 92 -2.57 12.15 2.77
N GLU A 93 -3.81 11.92 2.35
CA GLU A 93 -4.95 12.79 2.55
C GLU A 93 -6.14 11.93 2.99
N SER A 94 -6.66 12.21 4.18
CA SER A 94 -7.75 11.43 4.78
C SER A 94 -9.09 12.13 4.58
N TYR A 95 -10.13 11.36 4.29
CA TYR A 95 -11.52 11.83 4.23
C TYR A 95 -12.29 11.61 5.53
N GLY A 96 -11.64 11.08 6.58
CA GLY A 96 -12.26 10.72 7.85
C GLY A 96 -11.55 9.56 8.51
#